data_AF-A0A259M2Y6-F1
#
_entry.id   AF-A0A259M2Y6-F1
#
_cell.length_a   1.000
_cell.length_b   1.000
_cell.length_c   1.000
_cell.angle_alpha   90.00
_cell.angle_beta   90.00
_cell.angle_gamma   90.00
#
_symmetry.space_group_name_H-M   'P 1'
#
loop_
_entity.id
_entity.type
_entity.pdbx_description
1 polymer ?
#
loop_
_entity_poly.entity_id
_entity_poly.type
_entity_poly.pdbx_seq_one_letter_code
_entity_poly.pdbx_strand_id
1 'polypeptide(L)'
;MADATRPISIRLPEADHVRLAEHATRLSGTPSALARELIRSGLAGNDPGALAERLLKIERRIVAISQDVAVVIQSTDRQVQSVGHIETMFHQLLRALAGETVNEETRHVSR
;
A
#
# COMPACT_ATOMS: atom_id res chain seq x y z
N MET A 1 15.82 25.07 11.28
CA MET A 1 16.49 25.81 10.19
C MET A 1 17.59 24.90 9.67
N ALA A 2 17.71 24.67 8.37
CA ALA A 2 18.79 23.81 7.84
C ALA A 2 20.11 24.57 7.99
N ASP A 3 21.02 24.06 8.82
CA ASP A 3 22.35 24.64 9.00
C ASP A 3 23.06 24.80 7.65
N ALA A 4 23.82 25.88 7.50
CA ALA A 4 24.60 26.14 6.30
C ALA A 4 25.61 24.99 6.08
N THR A 5 25.42 24.22 5.01
CA THR A 5 26.33 23.12 4.67
C THR A 5 27.47 23.59 3.78
N ARG A 6 28.69 23.06 3.99
CA ARG A 6 29.85 23.28 3.11
C ARG A 6 30.15 22.03 2.27
N PRO A 7 30.53 22.16 1.00
CA PRO A 7 30.93 21.02 0.18
C PRO A 7 32.27 20.47 0.65
N ILE A 8 32.40 19.14 0.63
CA ILE A 8 33.65 18.41 0.87
C ILE A 8 33.94 17.51 -0.33
N SER A 9 35.22 17.36 -0.68
CA SER A 9 35.66 16.45 -1.73
C SER A 9 36.36 15.25 -1.11
N ILE A 10 35.92 14.04 -1.47
CA ILE A 10 36.51 12.78 -1.01
C ILE A 10 37.00 12.04 -2.24
N ARG A 11 38.24 11.55 -2.22
CA ARG A 11 38.78 10.70 -3.29
C ARG A 11 38.36 9.26 -3.02
N LEU A 12 37.73 8.63 -4.00
CA LEU A 12 37.35 7.22 -3.95
C LEU A 12 38.04 6.47 -5.10
N PRO A 13 38.30 5.16 -4.95
CA PRO A 13 38.64 4.30 -6.07
C PRO A 13 37.52 4.29 -7.13
N GLU A 14 37.86 4.11 -8.40
CA GLU A 14 36.89 4.08 -9.50
C GLU A 14 35.78 3.04 -9.28
N ALA A 15 36.13 1.87 -8.75
CA ALA A 15 35.18 0.82 -8.42
C ALA A 15 34.11 1.29 -7.40
N ASP A 16 34.49 2.12 -6.45
CA ASP A 16 33.57 2.62 -5.42
C ASP A 16 32.72 3.78 -5.95
N HIS A 17 33.23 4.58 -6.88
CA HIS A 17 32.43 5.55 -7.63
C HIS A 17 31.29 4.86 -8.39
N VAL A 18 31.60 3.77 -9.11
CA VAL A 18 30.61 2.97 -9.84
C VAL A 18 29.57 2.39 -8.89
N ARG A 19 30.01 1.73 -7.81
CA ARG A 19 29.10 1.14 -6.80
C ARG A 19 28.17 2.18 -6.17
N LEU A 20 28.67 3.37 -5.86
CA LEU A 20 27.88 4.45 -5.29
C LEU A 20 26.82 4.95 -6.29
N ALA A 21 27.20 5.09 -7.56
CA ALA A 21 26.28 5.50 -8.62
C ALA A 21 25.17 4.48 -8.84
N GLU A 22 25.52 3.20 -8.99
CA GLU A 22 24.56 2.11 -9.16
C GLU A 22 23.57 2.03 -7.99
N HIS A 23 24.08 2.14 -6.76
CA HIS A 23 23.22 2.10 -5.57
C HIS A 23 22.28 3.31 -5.52
N ALA A 24 22.76 4.51 -5.85
CA ALA A 24 21.92 5.69 -5.93
C ALA A 24 20.81 5.54 -6.97
N THR A 25 21.11 4.97 -8.14
CA THR A 25 20.12 4.68 -9.19
C THR A 25 19.05 3.70 -8.71
N ARG A 26 19.43 2.62 -8.02
CA ARG A 26 18.45 1.65 -7.47
C ARG A 26 17.47 2.28 -6.47
N LEU A 27 17.92 3.27 -5.72
CA LEU A 27 17.11 3.99 -4.73
C LEU A 27 16.45 5.25 -5.30
N SER A 28 16.51 5.47 -6.62
CA SER A 28 15.98 6.65 -7.30
C SER A 28 16.49 7.98 -6.69
N GLY A 29 17.77 8.01 -6.30
CA GLY A 29 18.41 9.14 -5.61
C GLY A 29 19.70 9.63 -6.30
N THR A 30 20.37 10.60 -5.69
CA THR A 30 21.67 11.11 -6.18
C THR A 30 22.84 10.49 -5.41
N PRO A 31 24.00 10.27 -6.06
CA PRO A 31 25.19 9.73 -5.39
C PRO A 31 25.62 10.55 -4.16
N SER A 32 25.53 11.88 -4.25
CA SER A 32 25.87 12.78 -3.14
C SER A 32 24.91 12.69 -1.95
N ALA A 33 23.61 12.48 -2.21
CA ALA A 33 22.64 12.25 -1.15
C ALA A 33 22.87 10.90 -0.47
N LEU A 34 23.12 9.85 -1.26
CA LEU A 34 23.44 8.52 -0.73
C LEU A 34 24.72 8.54 0.10
N ALA A 35 25.79 9.18 -0.40
CA ALA A 35 27.05 9.32 0.34
C ALA A 35 26.85 10.04 1.68
N ARG A 36 26.02 11.10 1.71
CA ARG A 36 25.69 11.83 2.94
C ARG A 36 24.99 10.94 3.97
N GLU A 37 24.05 10.10 3.55
CA GLU A 37 23.37 9.16 4.45
C GLU A 37 24.30 8.04 4.93
N LEU A 38 25.18 7.53 4.08
CA LEU A 38 26.19 6.54 4.47
C LEU A 38 27.17 7.11 5.50
N ILE A 39 27.65 8.34 5.29
CA ILE A 39 28.50 9.03 6.28
C ILE A 39 27.72 9.27 7.58
N ARG A 40 26.47 9.74 7.50
CA ARG A 40 25.65 9.98 8.69
C ARG A 40 25.41 8.69 9.49
N SER A 41 25.07 7.59 8.82
CA SER A 41 24.83 6.29 9.47
C SER A 41 26.12 5.69 10.06
N GLY A 42 27.23 5.80 9.34
CA GLY A 42 28.55 5.41 9.86
C GLY A 42 28.98 6.22 11.08
N LEU A 43 28.77 7.54 11.06
CA LEU A 43 29.08 8.43 12.19
C LEU A 43 28.12 8.26 13.37
N ALA A 44 26.88 7.84 13.12
CA ALA A 44 25.91 7.48 14.15
C ALA A 44 26.23 6.11 14.81
N GLY A 45 27.38 5.51 14.48
CA GLY A 45 27.91 4.33 15.14
C GLY A 45 27.27 3.02 14.71
N ASN A 46 26.40 3.01 13.68
CA ASN A 46 25.64 1.83 13.26
C ASN A 46 25.13 1.02 14.46
N ASP A 47 24.54 1.67 15.47
CA ASP A 47 24.06 0.95 16.65
C ASP A 47 23.02 -0.11 16.20
N PRO A 48 23.37 -1.41 16.27
CA PRO A 48 22.48 -2.45 15.81
C PRO A 48 21.20 -2.48 16.64
N GLY A 49 21.24 -2.00 17.89
CA GLY A 49 20.07 -1.83 18.75
C GLY A 49 19.10 -0.80 18.20
N ALA A 50 19.57 0.42 17.93
CA ALA A 50 18.76 1.48 17.32
C ALA A 50 18.20 1.08 15.93
N LEU A 51 18.97 0.34 15.14
CA LEU A 51 18.51 -0.17 13.84
C LEU A 51 17.39 -1.21 14.02
N ALA A 52 17.57 -2.16 14.94
CA ALA A 52 16.56 -3.18 15.25
C ALA A 52 15.27 -2.54 15.78
N GLU A 53 15.37 -1.55 16.67
CA GLU A 53 14.22 -0.81 17.18
C GLU A 53 13.48 -0.08 16.06
N ARG A 54 14.22 0.56 15.15
CA ARG A 54 13.63 1.23 13.98
C ARG A 54 12.93 0.25 13.05
N LEU A 55 13.52 -0.90 12.79
CA LEU A 55 12.90 -1.96 11.96
C LEU A 55 11.62 -2.47 12.61
N LEU A 56 11.64 -2.72 13.92
CA LEU A 56 10.48 -3.20 14.66
C LEU A 56 9.33 -2.17 14.69
N LYS A 57 9.67 -0.87 14.76
CA LYS A 57 8.68 0.21 14.63
C LYS A 57 8.09 0.27 13.22
N ILE A 58 8.89 0.03 12.18
CA ILE A 58 8.41 -0.04 10.80
C ILE A 58 7.48 -1.26 10.63
N GLU A 59 7.86 -2.43 11.14
CA GLU A 59 7.04 -3.64 11.08
C GLU A 59 5.67 -3.43 11.73
N ARG A 60 5.63 -2.86 12.95
CA ARG A 60 4.37 -2.52 13.63
C ARG A 60 3.49 -1.58 12.80
N ARG A 61 4.08 -0.59 12.12
CA ARG A 61 3.34 0.33 11.25
C ARG A 61 2.81 -0.35 10.00
N ILE A 62 3.59 -1.26 9.40
CA ILE A 62 3.14 -2.04 8.25
C ILE A 62 1.95 -2.91 8.63
N VAL A 63 2.01 -3.60 9.77
CA VAL A 63 0.89 -4.42 10.27
C VAL A 63 -0.37 -3.58 10.48
N ALA A 64 -0.26 -2.40 11.09
CA ALA A 64 -1.40 -1.50 11.27
C ALA A 64 -2.01 -1.07 9.91
N ILE A 65 -1.17 -0.66 8.96
CA ILE A 65 -1.63 -0.29 7.60
C ILE A 65 -2.29 -1.48 6.90
N SER A 66 -1.76 -2.69 7.04
CA SER A 66 -2.36 -3.89 6.46
C SER A 66 -3.75 -4.19 7.03
N GLN A 67 -3.94 -3.95 8.34
CA GLN A 67 -5.25 -4.07 8.97
C GLN A 67 -6.23 -3.02 8.44
N ASP A 68 -5.79 -1.77 8.31
CA ASP A 68 -6.63 -0.68 7.75
C ASP A 68 -7.06 -0.99 6.32
N VAL A 69 -6.15 -1.49 5.48
CA VAL A 69 -6.46 -1.91 4.10
C VAL A 69 -7.48 -3.05 4.08
N ALA A 70 -7.37 -4.02 4.98
CA ALA A 70 -8.35 -5.12 5.07
C ALA A 70 -9.75 -4.62 5.43
N VAL A 71 -9.86 -3.62 6.32
CA VAL A 71 -11.14 -2.98 6.66
C VAL A 71 -11.72 -2.26 5.45
N VAL A 72 -10.89 -1.53 4.69
CA VAL A 72 -11.34 -0.85 3.47
C VAL A 72 -11.90 -1.86 2.46
N ILE A 73 -11.18 -2.95 2.18
CA ILE A 73 -11.64 -4.01 1.26
C ILE A 73 -12.99 -4.57 1.70
N GLN A 74 -13.16 -4.90 2.99
CA GLN A 74 -14.44 -5.38 3.50
C GLN A 74 -15.57 -4.36 3.35
N SER A 75 -15.27 -3.07 3.51
CA SER A 75 -16.27 -2.01 3.33
C SER A 75 -16.69 -1.88 1.86
N THR A 76 -15.74 -2.01 0.93
CA THR A 76 -16.00 -2.03 -0.51
C THR A 76 -16.84 -3.25 -0.91
N ASP A 77 -16.52 -4.44 -0.41
CA ASP A 77 -17.30 -5.65 -0.71
C ASP A 77 -18.77 -5.52 -0.25
N ARG A 78 -18.99 -4.96 0.94
CA ARG A 78 -20.36 -4.69 1.45
C ARG A 78 -21.10 -3.68 0.58
N GLN A 79 -20.42 -2.64 0.08
CA GLN A 79 -21.03 -1.68 -0.84
C GLN A 79 -21.41 -2.34 -2.16
N VAL A 80 -20.54 -3.16 -2.74
CA VAL A 80 -20.83 -3.90 -3.98
C VAL A 80 -22.05 -4.82 -3.79
N GLN A 81 -22.13 -5.53 -2.67
CA GLN A 81 -23.29 -6.36 -2.34
C GLN A 81 -24.58 -5.54 -2.21
N SER A 82 -24.51 -4.39 -1.55
CA SER A 82 -25.67 -3.49 -1.40
C SER A 82 -26.15 -2.96 -2.75
N VAL A 83 -25.23 -2.59 -3.65
CA VAL A 83 -25.58 -2.14 -5.00
C VAL A 83 -26.24 -3.26 -5.79
N GLY A 84 -25.69 -4.47 -5.78
CA GLY A 84 -26.29 -5.63 -6.44
C GLY A 84 -27.69 -5.98 -5.89
N HIS A 85 -27.90 -5.82 -4.57
CA HIS A 85 -29.21 -5.99 -3.97
C HIS A 85 -30.22 -4.93 -4.45
N ILE A 86 -29.81 -3.66 -4.51
CA ILE A 86 -30.65 -2.57 -5.02
C ILE A 86 -30.99 -2.79 -6.50
N GLU A 87 -30.02 -3.20 -7.32
CA GLU A 87 -30.26 -3.54 -8.73
C GLU A 87 -31.28 -4.67 -8.87
N THR A 88 -31.17 -5.71 -8.04
CA THR A 88 -32.11 -6.83 -8.02
C THR A 88 -33.53 -6.36 -7.67
N MET A 89 -33.67 -5.56 -6.60
CA MET A 89 -34.96 -4.99 -6.18
C MET A 89 -35.55 -4.10 -7.28
N PHE A 90 -34.72 -3.29 -7.94
CA PHE A 90 -35.16 -2.46 -9.06
C PHE A 90 -35.67 -3.30 -10.23
N HIS A 91 -34.97 -4.39 -10.60
CA HIS A 91 -35.44 -5.31 -11.64
C HIS A 91 -36.75 -6.01 -11.25
N GLN A 92 -36.92 -6.40 -9.98
CA GLN A 92 -38.17 -6.99 -9.49
C GLN A 92 -39.34 -5.99 -9.58
N LEU A 93 -39.12 -4.73 -9.21
CA LEU A 93 -40.12 -3.68 -9.34
C LEU A 93 -40.48 -3.41 -10.80
N LEU A 94 -39.49 -3.38 -11.71
CA LEU A 94 -39.74 -3.23 -13.15
C LEU A 94 -40.56 -4.40 -13.71
N ARG A 95 -40.26 -5.66 -13.31
CA ARG A 95 -41.05 -6.84 -13.71
C ARG A 95 -42.48 -6.78 -13.19
N ALA A 96 -42.65 -6.41 -11.92
CA ALA A 96 -43.96 -6.25 -11.31
C ALA A 96 -44.80 -5.16 -12.00
N LEU A 97 -44.19 -4.03 -12.36
CA LEU A 97 -44.83 -2.96 -13.15
C LEU A 97 -45.16 -3.40 -14.58
N ALA A 98 -44.33 -4.24 -15.18
CA ALA A 98 -44.56 -4.80 -16.52
C ALA A 98 -45.65 -5.90 -16.54
N GLY A 99 -46.20 -6.28 -15.39
CA GLY A 99 -47.24 -7.31 -15.28
C GLY A 99 -46.70 -8.75 -15.29
N GLU A 100 -45.38 -8.94 -15.32
CA GLU A 100 -44.73 -10.23 -15.12
C GLU A 100 -44.69 -10.53 -13.62
N THR A 101 -45.83 -10.94 -13.06
CA THR A 101 -45.79 -11.70 -11.81
C THR A 101 -45.13 -13.03 -12.12
N VAL A 102 -44.21 -13.47 -11.25
CA VAL A 102 -43.65 -14.82 -11.32
C VAL A 102 -44.84 -15.77 -11.26
N ASN A 103 -45.24 -16.29 -12.42
CA ASN A 103 -46.30 -17.26 -12.53
C ASN A 103 -45.75 -18.53 -11.87
N GLU A 104 -46.01 -18.68 -10.57
CA GLU A 104 -46.05 -19.98 -9.91
C GLU A 104 -47.25 -20.76 -10.49
N GLU A 105 -47.19 -21.08 -11.77
CA GLU A 105 -48.12 -22.02 -12.37
C GLU A 105 -47.64 -23.44 -12.10
N THR A 106 -48.49 -24.15 -11.36
CA THR A 106 -48.72 -25.60 -11.42
C THR A 106 -47.75 -26.54 -10.69
N ARG A 107 -47.96 -26.67 -9.37
CA ARG A 107 -48.05 -28.00 -8.73
C ARG A 107 -49.29 -28.11 -7.82
N HIS A 108 -50.47 -27.87 -8.40
CA HIS A 108 -51.66 -28.62 -8.00
C HIS A 108 -51.75 -29.85 -8.91
N VAL A 109 -51.16 -30.96 -8.48
CA VAL A 109 -51.61 -32.29 -8.92
C VAL A 109 -52.65 -32.73 -7.90
N SER A 110 -53.91 -32.66 -8.31
CA SER A 110 -55.04 -33.28 -7.62
C SER A 110 -55.12 -34.77 -7.97
N ARG A 111 -55.54 -35.54 -6.96
CA ARG A 111 -55.91 -36.98 -6.91
C ARG A 111 -54.80 -38.00 -6.64
#